data_AF-A0A3D5JNL4-F1
#
_entry.id   AF-A0A3D5JNL4-F1
#
_cell.length_a   1.000
_cell.length_b   1.000
_cell.length_c   1.000
_cell.angle_alpha   90.00
_cell.angle_beta   90.00
_cell.angle_gamma   90.00
#
_symmetry.space_group_name_H-M   'P 1'
#
loop_
_entity.id
_entity.type
_entity.pdbx_description
1 polymer ?
#
loop_
_entity_poly.entity_id
_entity_poly.type
_entity_poly.pdbx_seq_one_letter_code
_entity_poly.pdbx_strand_id
1 'polypeptide(L)' 'APMRAQAGRDSNIDAMQAWAGQSAWMAPARPAAEVLRQMWSDARALLG' A
#
# COMPACT_ATOMS: atom_id res chain seq x y z
N ALA A 1 4.90 -7.16 20.23
CA ALA A 1 5.40 -6.30 21.33
C ALA A 1 4.40 -5.18 21.58
N PRO A 2 4.02 -4.90 22.84
CA PRO A 2 2.96 -3.95 23.20
C PRO A 2 3.22 -2.51 22.73
N MET A 3 4.48 -2.08 22.68
CA MET A 3 4.88 -0.72 22.27
C MET A 3 4.48 -0.38 20.82
N ARG A 4 4.65 -1.32 19.87
CA ARG A 4 4.28 -1.11 18.46
C ARG A 4 2.76 -1.06 18.27
N ALA A 5 2.03 -1.84 19.07
CA ALA A 5 0.57 -1.82 19.06
C ALA A 5 0.02 -0.49 19.60
N GLN A 6 0.68 0.09 20.61
CA GLN A 6 0.36 1.43 21.11
C GLN A 6 0.68 2.51 20.07
N ALA A 7 1.84 2.44 19.41
CA ALA A 7 2.20 3.37 18.33
C ALA A 7 1.17 3.39 17.19
N GLY A 8 0.60 2.22 16.85
CA GLY A 8 -0.50 2.12 15.88
C GLY A 8 -1.79 2.82 16.32
N ARG A 9 -2.14 2.75 17.62
CA ARG A 9 -3.30 3.48 18.17
C ARG A 9 -3.06 4.99 18.20
N ASP A 10 -1.85 5.40 18.57
CA ASP A 10 -1.48 6.81 18.71
C ASP A 10 -1.12 7.47 17.37
N SER A 11 -1.19 6.73 16.26
CA SER A 11 -0.77 7.19 14.93
C SER A 11 0.68 7.74 14.89
N ASN A 12 1.55 7.22 15.76
CA ASN A 12 2.98 7.59 15.81
C ASN A 12 3.79 6.74 14.82
N ILE A 13 4.11 7.32 13.66
CA ILE A 13 4.81 6.62 12.57
C ILE A 13 6.25 6.26 12.91
N ASP A 14 6.94 7.07 13.72
CA ASP A 14 8.34 6.85 14.10
C ASP A 14 8.52 5.61 14.98
N ALA A 15 7.48 5.24 15.73
CA ALA A 15 7.47 4.07 16.59
C ALA A 15 6.71 2.86 15.98
N MET A 16 6.15 3.02 14.78
CA MET A 16 5.47 1.97 14.03
C MET A 16 6.43 1.16 13.15
N GLN A 17 6.01 -0.06 12.79
CA GLN A 17 6.65 -0.82 11.70
C GLN A 17 5.93 -0.52 10.38
N ALA A 18 6.12 0.69 9.85
CA ALA A 18 5.50 1.17 8.62
C ALA A 18 6.20 0.61 7.36
N TRP A 19 6.14 -0.71 7.15
CA TRP A 19 6.75 -1.37 5.99
C TRP A 19 6.21 -0.82 4.66
N ALA A 20 7.09 -0.30 3.81
CA ALA A 20 6.76 0.24 2.50
C ALA A 20 7.92 0.04 1.51
N GLY A 21 7.60 -0.24 0.24
CA GLY A 21 8.58 -0.26 -0.85
C GLY A 21 8.89 1.16 -1.36
N GLN A 22 9.91 1.29 -2.21
CA GLN A 22 10.37 2.60 -2.72
C GLN A 22 9.29 3.37 -3.52
N SER A 23 8.39 2.65 -4.18
CA SER A 23 7.29 3.24 -4.97
C SER A 23 5.99 3.41 -4.19
N ALA A 24 6.01 3.37 -2.85
CA ALA A 24 4.79 3.43 -2.04
C ALA A 24 3.96 4.71 -2.25
N TRP A 25 4.59 5.80 -2.72
CA TRP A 25 3.89 7.04 -3.08
C TRP A 25 2.88 6.88 -4.24
N MET A 26 2.98 5.79 -5.02
CA MET A 26 2.05 5.46 -6.11
C MET A 26 0.86 4.60 -5.66
N ALA A 27 0.79 4.20 -4.38
CA ALA A 27 -0.24 3.27 -3.90
C ALA A 27 -1.65 3.90 -3.98
N PRO A 28 -2.59 3.31 -4.73
CA PRO A 28 -3.92 3.89 -4.90
C PRO A 28 -4.86 3.53 -3.74
N ALA A 29 -5.65 4.50 -3.26
CA ALA A 29 -6.68 4.29 -2.24
C ALA A 29 -8.01 3.82 -2.88
N ARG A 30 -8.00 2.61 -3.46
CA ARG A 30 -9.15 2.02 -4.19
C ARG A 30 -9.37 0.56 -3.77
N PRO A 31 -10.55 -0.03 -4.03
CA PRO A 31 -10.77 -1.47 -3.80
C PRO A 31 -9.73 -2.32 -4.55
N ALA A 32 -9.20 -3.34 -3.88
CA ALA A 32 -8.16 -4.21 -4.44
C ALA A 32 -8.55 -4.82 -5.80
N ALA A 33 -9.82 -5.17 -5.98
CA ALA A 33 -10.33 -5.75 -7.22
C ALA A 33 -10.26 -4.77 -8.41
N GLU A 34 -10.42 -3.46 -8.18
CA GLU A 34 -10.29 -2.44 -9.22
C GLU A 34 -8.82 -2.23 -9.60
N VAL A 35 -7.94 -2.22 -8.60
CA VAL A 35 -6.49 -2.13 -8.82
C VAL A 35 -6.01 -3.29 -9.68
N LEU A 36 -6.41 -4.52 -9.34
CA LEU A 36 -6.05 -5.71 -10.11
C LEU A 36 -6.57 -5.65 -11.55
N ARG A 37 -7.85 -5.32 -11.74
CA ARG A 37 -8.44 -5.21 -13.08
C ARG A 37 -7.72 -4.16 -13.93
N GLN A 38 -7.40 -3.01 -13.35
CA GLN A 38 -6.69 -1.94 -14.04
C GLN A 38 -5.27 -2.38 -14.42
N MET A 39 -4.49 -2.90 -13.46
CA MET A 39 -3.13 -3.38 -13.72
C MET A 39 -3.10 -4.43 -14.83
N TRP A 40 -4.08 -5.33 -14.85
CA TRP A 40 -4.20 -6.34 -15.91
C TRP A 40 -4.55 -5.72 -17.27
N SER A 41 -5.49 -4.79 -17.30
CA SER A 41 -5.85 -4.06 -18.52
C SER A 41 -4.65 -3.30 -19.09
N ASP A 42 -3.91 -2.59 -18.24
CA ASP A 42 -2.74 -1.81 -18.62
C ASP A 42 -1.63 -2.73 -19.14
N ALA A 43 -1.37 -3.84 -18.44
CA ALA A 43 -0.39 -4.84 -18.89
C ALA A 43 -0.74 -5.41 -20.27
N ARG A 44 -2.03 -5.67 -20.55
CA ARG A 44 -2.47 -6.12 -21.87
C ARG A 44 -2.30 -5.05 -22.94
N ALA A 45 -2.59 -3.79 -22.62
CA ALA A 45 -2.40 -2.65 -23.53
C ALA A 45 -0.91 -2.41 -23.85
N LEU A 46 0.01 -2.79 -22.96
CA LEU A 46 1.45 -2.74 -23.23
C LEU A 46 1.92 -3.85 -24.19
N LEU A 47 1.12 -4.90 -24.38
CA LEU A 47 1.47 -6.08 -25.18
C LEU A 47 0.76 -6.09 -26.56
N GLY A 48 -0.07 -5.09 -26.88
CA GLY A 48 -0.81 -4.96 -28.13
C GLY A 48 -1.47 -3.59 -28.28
#